data_AF-A0A7A6UHI5-F1
#
_entry.id   AF-A0A7A6UHI5-F1
#
_cell.length_a   1.000
_cell.length_b   1.000
_cell.length_c   1.000
_cell.angle_alpha   90.00
_cell.angle_beta   90.00
_cell.angle_gamma   90.00
#
_symmetry.space_group_name_H-M   'P 1'
#
loop_
_entity.id
_entity.type
_entity.pdbx_description
1 polymer ?
#
loop_
_entity_poly.entity_id
_entity_poly.type
_entity_poly.pdbx_seq_one_letter_code
_entity_poly.pdbx_strand_id
1 'polypeptide(L)'
;MNKIFKVIWNPATGSYTVASETAKSRGKKSGRSKLLISALVAGGMLSSFGVQAQAGRDNGQGVNYGQGTGTGWVAIGEDAKANSFTDTGGGSSTAVGYHSTADGRWSTALGAKTHSLGEASVALGINTTSAGERSLAIGASATSTGGFSIALGRYANSVGEFSIAQGDHAETGADDAIAFGRESKALGIMSIALGATANASKEYAMALGASSAASAANAIAVGRNSAAAGVDSLAFGRLSAANAANAIAMGAESKAAENATAVGTNAEANGLNSIALGSGSIADVDNTIALGNQSQAVAAGAIAIGQGNKADGANAIALGNGSITGGVNAIALGQGSYAGLENGTAIGAQASAQGKNSVALGAGSVATDADTVSVGNTTAQRQIVNMAAGDISTTSTDAINGSQLYAISKSVADNLGGGATVNAQGVVTSPNYRLKSGIFGTVGDALTGLDNNTLQWDSLKKAYSAAHGTDTTSTITNVKDGAISDTSKDAVNGSQLKTTNDNVATNTANITTNTNSINTLTDSVGDLKDDALLW
;
A
#
# COMPACT_ATOMS: atom_id res chain seq x y z
N MET A 1 4.34 -15.16 43.46
CA MET A 1 3.28 -14.73 44.40
C MET A 1 3.39 -13.22 44.59
N ASN A 2 2.63 -12.43 43.82
CA ASN A 2 2.61 -10.96 43.96
C ASN A 2 1.43 -10.56 44.85
N LYS A 3 1.68 -9.88 45.98
CA LYS A 3 0.64 -9.29 46.82
C LYS A 3 0.44 -7.84 46.38
N ILE A 4 -0.76 -7.51 45.89
CA ILE A 4 -1.11 -6.20 45.32
C ILE A 4 -1.77 -5.34 46.41
N PHE A 5 -1.11 -4.25 46.81
CA PHE A 5 -1.64 -3.25 47.75
C PHE A 5 -1.55 -1.85 47.14
N LYS A 6 -2.54 -1.00 47.45
CA LYS A 6 -2.56 0.42 47.05
C LYS A 6 -2.53 1.31 48.29
N VAL A 7 -1.69 2.34 48.24
CA VAL A 7 -1.60 3.37 49.28
C VAL A 7 -2.62 4.47 48.96
N ILE A 8 -3.49 4.79 49.92
CA ILE A 8 -4.56 5.78 49.74
C ILE A 8 -4.46 6.84 50.85
N TRP A 9 -4.58 8.11 50.47
CA TRP A 9 -4.66 9.24 51.38
C TRP A 9 -6.02 9.28 52.07
N ASN A 10 -6.05 9.27 53.41
CA ASN A 10 -7.29 9.41 54.18
C ASN A 10 -7.43 10.84 54.74
N PRO A 11 -8.27 11.69 54.13
CA PRO A 11 -8.43 13.08 54.56
C PRO A 11 -9.10 13.22 55.93
N ALA A 12 -9.76 12.18 56.46
CA ALA A 12 -10.37 12.23 57.79
C ALA A 12 -9.37 12.03 58.93
N THR A 13 -8.21 11.41 58.66
CA THR A 13 -7.17 11.14 59.66
C THR A 13 -5.83 11.81 59.35
N GLY A 14 -5.70 12.46 58.19
CA GLY A 14 -4.47 13.15 57.76
C GLY A 14 -3.28 12.24 57.52
N SER A 15 -3.52 10.97 57.15
CA SER A 15 -2.48 9.95 57.03
C SER A 15 -2.67 9.04 55.81
N TYR A 16 -1.57 8.42 55.36
CA TYR A 16 -1.58 7.40 54.30
C TYR A 16 -1.84 6.01 54.90
N THR A 17 -2.73 5.24 54.29
CA THR A 17 -3.06 3.87 54.71
C THR A 17 -2.95 2.89 53.54
N VAL A 18 -2.57 1.64 53.84
CA VAL A 18 -2.34 0.59 52.83
C VAL A 18 -3.55 -0.35 52.80
N ALA A 19 -4.17 -0.52 51.63
CA ALA A 19 -5.33 -1.40 51.43
C ALA A 19 -5.09 -2.41 50.29
N SER A 20 -5.67 -3.61 50.42
CA SER A 20 -5.60 -4.65 49.36
C SER A 20 -6.65 -4.38 48.28
N GLU A 21 -6.29 -4.54 47.00
CA GLU A 21 -7.14 -4.23 45.83
C GLU A 21 -8.42 -5.09 45.72
N THR A 22 -8.58 -6.16 46.51
CA THR A 22 -9.75 -7.06 46.45
C THR A 22 -10.80 -6.79 47.55
N ALA A 23 -10.65 -5.74 48.36
CA ALA A 23 -11.61 -5.44 49.42
C ALA A 23 -12.92 -4.84 48.88
N LYS A 24 -14.05 -5.54 49.06
CA LYS A 24 -15.41 -5.04 48.74
C LYS A 24 -15.75 -3.78 49.56
N SER A 25 -16.05 -2.68 48.86
CA SER A 25 -16.54 -1.42 49.42
C SER A 25 -17.88 -1.60 50.15
N ARG A 26 -17.93 -1.26 51.45
CA ARG A 26 -19.18 -1.08 52.21
C ARG A 26 -19.38 0.41 52.47
N GLY A 27 -20.49 0.96 51.98
CA GLY A 27 -20.85 2.38 52.12
C GLY A 27 -21.00 2.81 53.58
N LYS A 28 -20.50 4.02 53.88
CA LYS A 28 -20.50 4.65 55.20
C LYS A 28 -21.93 5.04 55.62
N LYS A 29 -22.34 4.64 56.83
CA LYS A 29 -23.48 5.24 57.54
C LYS A 29 -23.05 6.61 58.10
N SER A 30 -23.80 7.65 57.72
CA SER A 30 -23.65 9.02 58.26
C SER A 30 -24.36 9.13 59.61
N GLY A 31 -23.64 9.64 60.61
CA GLY A 31 -24.10 9.86 61.97
C GLY A 31 -24.84 11.18 62.16
N ARG A 32 -25.83 11.14 63.06
CA ARG A 32 -26.67 12.24 63.55
C ARG A 32 -25.87 13.34 64.26
N SER A 33 -26.38 14.57 64.18
CA SER A 33 -26.22 15.61 65.21
C SER A 33 -27.55 15.86 65.94
N LYS A 34 -27.42 16.20 67.22
CA LYS A 34 -28.38 16.13 68.33
C LYS A 34 -29.32 17.35 68.43
N LEU A 35 -30.45 17.15 69.13
CA LEU A 35 -31.12 17.94 70.20
C LEU A 35 -32.57 17.41 70.25
N LEU A 36 -33.34 17.28 71.33
CA LEU A 36 -33.21 17.30 72.80
C LEU A 36 -34.63 16.91 73.31
N ILE A 37 -34.74 15.97 74.26
CA ILE A 37 -35.73 15.88 75.35
C ILE A 37 -37.24 16.07 75.06
N SER A 38 -38.02 15.00 75.23
CA SER A 38 -39.05 14.94 76.29
C SER A 38 -39.64 13.52 76.39
N ALA A 39 -39.94 13.14 77.63
CA ALA A 39 -40.37 11.82 78.04
C ALA A 39 -41.77 11.47 77.53
N LEU A 40 -41.97 10.23 77.08
CA LEU A 40 -43.30 9.63 76.95
C LEU A 40 -43.29 8.28 77.68
N VAL A 41 -43.75 8.32 78.92
CA VAL A 41 -44.18 7.13 79.67
C VAL A 41 -45.67 6.94 79.39
N ALA A 42 -45.98 5.73 78.95
CA ALA A 42 -47.25 5.03 78.84
C ALA A 42 -48.54 5.71 79.38
N GLY A 43 -49.61 5.61 78.57
CA GLY A 43 -50.96 5.46 79.10
C GLY A 43 -52.06 6.13 78.28
N GLY A 44 -52.84 5.31 77.56
CA GLY A 44 -54.29 5.53 77.51
C GLY A 44 -54.88 6.29 76.31
N MET A 45 -55.80 5.57 75.66
CA MET A 45 -57.01 6.08 75.01
C MET A 45 -56.94 6.56 73.55
N LEU A 46 -57.28 5.60 72.70
CA LEU A 46 -58.03 5.72 71.45
C LEU A 46 -58.90 7.00 71.37
N SER A 47 -58.44 8.01 70.63
CA SER A 47 -59.31 8.97 69.95
C SER A 47 -58.61 9.45 68.68
N SER A 48 -59.40 9.60 67.63
CA SER A 48 -59.02 9.83 66.23
C SER A 48 -57.97 10.93 66.04
N PHE A 49 -56.79 10.58 65.53
CA PHE A 49 -55.96 11.54 64.82
C PHE A 49 -56.65 11.86 63.49
N GLY A 50 -57.44 12.93 63.49
CA GLY A 50 -57.77 13.62 62.26
C GLY A 50 -56.47 14.02 61.58
N VAL A 51 -56.21 13.46 60.41
CA VAL A 51 -55.42 14.16 59.40
C VAL A 51 -56.15 15.47 59.16
N GLN A 52 -55.66 16.57 59.74
CA GLN A 52 -56.13 17.90 59.39
C GLN A 52 -55.70 18.16 57.95
N ALA A 53 -56.49 17.69 56.97
CA ALA A 53 -56.81 18.55 55.85
C ALA A 53 -57.40 19.81 56.49
N GLN A 54 -56.81 20.98 56.27
CA GLN A 54 -57.50 22.24 56.58
C GLN A 54 -58.76 22.27 55.70
N ALA A 55 -59.88 21.77 56.23
CA ALA A 55 -61.16 21.58 55.55
C ALA A 55 -61.85 22.88 55.09
N GLY A 56 -61.12 24.00 55.02
CA GLY A 56 -61.61 25.32 54.61
C GLY A 56 -60.89 25.93 53.41
N ARG A 57 -59.83 25.30 52.88
CA ARG A 57 -59.15 25.74 51.64
C ARG A 57 -59.36 24.80 50.46
N ASP A 58 -59.97 23.64 50.69
CA ASP A 58 -60.41 22.77 49.60
C ASP A 58 -61.69 23.37 48.99
N ASN A 59 -61.48 24.16 47.94
CA ASN A 59 -62.53 24.79 47.14
C ASN A 59 -62.54 24.20 45.72
N GLY A 60 -62.08 22.95 45.55
CA GLY A 60 -62.03 22.29 44.24
C GLY A 60 -63.39 22.30 43.54
N GLN A 61 -63.39 22.58 42.23
CA GLN A 61 -64.63 22.74 41.46
C GLN A 61 -64.64 21.91 40.18
N GLY A 62 -65.81 21.36 39.88
CA GLY A 62 -66.14 20.88 38.55
C GLY A 62 -66.35 22.07 37.62
N VAL A 63 -65.62 22.12 36.51
CA VAL A 63 -65.79 23.16 35.49
C VAL A 63 -66.60 22.59 34.33
N ASN A 64 -67.65 23.31 33.93
CA ASN A 64 -68.48 22.92 32.78
C ASN A 64 -68.15 23.82 31.59
N TYR A 65 -67.69 23.21 30.50
CA TYR A 65 -67.36 23.90 29.24
C TYR A 65 -68.51 23.90 28.23
N GLY A 66 -69.75 23.73 28.70
CA GLY A 66 -70.96 23.73 27.86
C GLY A 66 -71.19 22.42 27.09
N GLN A 67 -70.50 21.34 27.47
CA GLN A 67 -70.46 20.07 26.74
C GLN A 67 -71.03 18.87 27.55
N GLY A 68 -71.62 19.07 28.74
CA GLY A 68 -72.26 17.98 29.51
C GLY A 68 -72.90 18.42 30.83
N THR A 69 -73.58 17.51 31.55
CA THR A 69 -74.19 17.71 32.88
C THR A 69 -73.59 16.76 33.93
N GLY A 70 -72.30 16.46 33.83
CA GLY A 70 -71.76 15.23 34.39
C GLY A 70 -71.47 15.22 35.89
N THR A 71 -71.56 14.01 36.45
CA THR A 71 -71.28 13.66 37.85
C THR A 71 -70.15 12.63 37.90
N GLY A 72 -69.28 12.67 38.92
CA GLY A 72 -68.20 11.67 39.09
C GLY A 72 -66.78 12.21 38.85
N TRP A 73 -66.66 13.51 38.53
CA TRP A 73 -65.38 14.21 38.55
C TRP A 73 -64.86 14.38 39.97
N VAL A 74 -63.53 14.47 40.11
CA VAL A 74 -62.85 14.64 41.40
C VAL A 74 -62.01 15.91 41.32
N ALA A 75 -62.27 16.89 42.19
CA ALA A 75 -61.45 18.08 42.37
C ALA A 75 -61.13 18.26 43.86
N ILE A 76 -59.88 18.03 44.27
CA ILE A 76 -59.45 18.05 45.68
C ILE A 76 -58.23 18.96 45.82
N GLY A 77 -58.35 20.03 46.60
CA GLY A 77 -57.29 21.00 46.91
C GLY A 77 -57.65 22.44 46.54
N GLU A 78 -56.88 23.39 47.11
CA GLU A 78 -57.05 24.82 46.84
C GLU A 78 -56.87 25.12 45.34
N ASP A 79 -57.92 25.67 44.74
CA ASP A 79 -58.12 26.00 43.34
C ASP A 79 -57.95 24.82 42.36
N ALA A 80 -58.23 23.60 42.81
CA ALA A 80 -58.30 22.43 41.92
C ALA A 80 -59.51 22.52 40.98
N LYS A 81 -59.33 22.23 39.69
CA LYS A 81 -60.37 22.28 38.66
C LYS A 81 -60.43 20.98 37.88
N ALA A 82 -61.58 20.33 37.81
CA ALA A 82 -61.78 19.12 37.00
C ALA A 82 -62.92 19.33 35.99
N ASN A 83 -62.74 18.90 34.75
CA ASN A 83 -63.79 18.94 33.75
C ASN A 83 -64.97 18.06 34.20
N SER A 84 -66.16 18.65 34.19
CA SER A 84 -67.42 17.99 34.58
C SER A 84 -68.10 17.21 33.45
N PHE A 85 -67.48 17.12 32.26
CA PHE A 85 -67.96 16.30 31.17
C PHE A 85 -68.01 14.83 31.57
N THR A 86 -69.14 14.18 31.29
CA THR A 86 -69.31 12.72 31.37
C THR A 86 -70.13 12.25 30.19
N ASP A 87 -69.74 11.12 29.59
CA ASP A 87 -70.54 10.44 28.56
C ASP A 87 -71.43 9.35 29.18
N THR A 88 -72.24 8.68 28.34
CA THR A 88 -73.07 7.53 28.75
C THR A 88 -72.25 6.32 29.25
N GLY A 89 -70.91 6.37 29.19
CA GLY A 89 -69.97 5.36 29.67
C GLY A 89 -69.27 5.70 31.00
N GLY A 90 -69.50 6.88 31.59
CA GLY A 90 -69.11 7.22 32.97
C GLY A 90 -67.70 7.79 33.16
N GLY A 91 -66.99 8.18 32.10
CA GLY A 91 -65.67 8.78 32.27
C GLY A 91 -65.74 10.20 32.83
N SER A 92 -64.98 10.48 33.90
CA SER A 92 -64.85 11.83 34.49
C SER A 92 -63.39 12.24 34.65
N SER A 93 -63.12 13.54 34.71
CA SER A 93 -61.76 14.05 34.95
C SER A 93 -61.42 14.13 36.44
N THR A 94 -60.13 14.03 36.78
CA THR A 94 -59.61 14.05 38.15
C THR A 94 -58.52 15.11 38.30
N ALA A 95 -58.69 16.06 39.21
CA ALA A 95 -57.70 17.05 39.61
C ALA A 95 -57.47 16.98 41.13
N VAL A 96 -56.24 16.70 41.56
CA VAL A 96 -55.90 16.59 42.97
C VAL A 96 -54.60 17.34 43.25
N GLY A 97 -54.66 18.39 44.08
CA GLY A 97 -53.52 19.20 44.50
C GLY A 97 -53.73 20.71 44.29
N TYR A 98 -52.86 21.50 44.93
CA TYR A 98 -52.86 22.98 44.88
C TYR A 98 -52.74 23.50 43.44
N HIS A 99 -53.74 24.24 42.95
CA HIS A 99 -53.87 24.70 41.56
C HIS A 99 -53.69 23.59 40.50
N SER A 100 -54.19 22.37 40.77
CA SER A 100 -54.26 21.31 39.75
C SER A 100 -55.46 21.55 38.82
N THR A 101 -55.29 21.38 37.51
CA THR A 101 -56.34 21.61 36.51
C THR A 101 -56.39 20.43 35.54
N ALA A 102 -57.51 19.72 35.50
CA ALA A 102 -57.80 18.62 34.58
C ALA A 102 -58.93 19.05 33.63
N ASP A 103 -58.60 19.87 32.63
CA ASP A 103 -59.54 20.47 31.68
C ASP A 103 -59.91 19.56 30.51
N GLY A 104 -59.03 18.64 30.13
CA GLY A 104 -59.34 17.65 29.10
C GLY A 104 -60.48 16.73 29.53
N ARG A 105 -61.31 16.27 28.58
CA ARG A 105 -62.29 15.20 28.85
C ARG A 105 -61.55 13.95 29.33
N TRP A 106 -61.98 13.30 30.41
CA TRP A 106 -61.33 12.11 30.96
C TRP A 106 -59.87 12.29 31.39
N SER A 107 -59.43 13.53 31.65
CA SER A 107 -58.05 13.83 32.00
C SER A 107 -57.75 13.65 33.49
N THR A 108 -56.47 13.48 33.83
CA THR A 108 -56.01 13.33 35.21
C THR A 108 -54.85 14.26 35.52
N ALA A 109 -55.04 15.21 36.44
CA ALA A 109 -54.00 16.09 36.98
C ALA A 109 -53.74 15.76 38.47
N LEU A 110 -52.52 15.37 38.84
CA LEU A 110 -52.15 15.05 40.22
C LEU A 110 -50.88 15.80 40.65
N GLY A 111 -51.00 16.63 41.69
CA GLY A 111 -49.92 17.38 42.32
C GLY A 111 -50.09 18.90 42.18
N ALA A 112 -49.06 19.68 42.53
CA ALA A 112 -49.18 21.14 42.63
C ALA A 112 -48.91 21.86 41.30
N LYS A 113 -49.79 22.79 40.90
CA LYS A 113 -49.71 23.55 39.63
C LYS A 113 -49.64 22.65 38.40
N THR A 114 -50.37 21.54 38.42
CA THR A 114 -50.38 20.54 37.35
C THR A 114 -51.54 20.80 36.39
N HIS A 115 -51.31 20.70 35.08
CA HIS A 115 -52.29 21.02 34.04
C HIS A 115 -52.43 19.85 33.08
N SER A 116 -53.56 19.17 33.09
CA SER A 116 -53.95 18.15 32.11
C SER A 116 -55.03 18.74 31.21
N LEU A 117 -54.62 19.32 30.07
CA LEU A 117 -55.48 20.11 29.19
C LEU A 117 -56.04 19.29 28.02
N GLY A 118 -55.31 18.27 27.55
CA GLY A 118 -55.71 17.45 26.42
C GLY A 118 -56.72 16.37 26.81
N GLU A 119 -57.57 15.94 25.86
CA GLU A 119 -58.50 14.83 26.08
C GLU A 119 -57.77 13.54 26.45
N ALA A 120 -58.26 12.83 27.47
CA ALA A 120 -57.67 11.62 28.04
C ALA A 120 -56.17 11.77 28.40
N SER A 121 -55.70 13.01 28.62
CA SER A 121 -54.33 13.30 29.03
C SER A 121 -54.11 13.02 30.52
N VAL A 122 -52.86 12.81 30.89
CA VAL A 122 -52.45 12.61 32.28
C VAL A 122 -51.24 13.49 32.59
N ALA A 123 -51.31 14.26 33.67
CA ALA A 123 -50.24 15.10 34.20
C ALA A 123 -49.99 14.80 35.69
N LEU A 124 -48.79 14.35 36.07
CA LEU A 124 -48.43 14.02 37.46
C LEU A 124 -47.14 14.72 37.91
N GLY A 125 -47.18 15.48 39.01
CA GLY A 125 -46.00 16.04 39.65
C GLY A 125 -46.16 17.48 40.12
N ILE A 126 -45.17 18.33 39.86
CA ILE A 126 -45.21 19.75 40.22
C ILE A 126 -44.96 20.57 38.97
N ASN A 127 -45.81 21.56 38.69
CA ASN A 127 -45.69 22.43 37.53
C ASN A 127 -45.70 21.67 36.18
N THR A 128 -46.38 20.52 36.10
CA THR A 128 -46.43 19.69 34.88
C THR A 128 -47.55 20.10 33.96
N THR A 129 -47.34 19.97 32.65
CA THR A 129 -48.37 20.25 31.64
C THR A 129 -48.50 19.07 30.67
N SER A 130 -49.69 18.51 30.52
CA SER A 130 -50.05 17.51 29.52
C SER A 130 -51.18 18.09 28.67
N ALA A 131 -50.85 18.65 27.50
CA ALA A 131 -51.77 19.40 26.64
C ALA A 131 -52.21 18.65 25.38
N GLY A 132 -51.48 17.59 24.99
CA GLY A 132 -51.84 16.76 23.84
C GLY A 132 -53.00 15.82 24.14
N GLU A 133 -53.74 15.43 23.10
CA GLU A 133 -54.72 14.34 23.23
C GLU A 133 -54.00 13.04 23.63
N ARG A 134 -54.48 12.33 24.63
CA ARG A 134 -53.89 11.10 25.19
C ARG A 134 -52.41 11.24 25.56
N SER A 135 -51.94 12.45 25.86
CA SER A 135 -50.55 12.67 26.26
C SER A 135 -50.31 12.35 27.73
N LEU A 136 -49.07 11.98 28.07
CA LEU A 136 -48.62 11.71 29.43
C LEU A 136 -47.48 12.64 29.81
N ALA A 137 -47.59 13.38 30.92
CA ALA A 137 -46.52 14.19 31.49
C ALA A 137 -46.29 13.81 32.96
N ILE A 138 -45.09 13.37 33.32
CA ILE A 138 -44.73 12.99 34.70
C ILE A 138 -43.40 13.60 35.09
N GLY A 139 -43.35 14.37 36.18
CA GLY A 139 -42.11 14.91 36.72
C GLY A 139 -42.26 16.30 37.34
N ALA A 140 -41.15 17.01 37.55
CA ALA A 140 -41.20 18.43 37.91
C ALA A 140 -40.98 19.26 36.63
N SER A 141 -41.93 20.15 36.30
CA SER A 141 -41.89 20.96 35.08
C SER A 141 -41.85 20.15 33.77
N ALA A 142 -42.35 18.91 33.78
CA ALA A 142 -42.50 18.11 32.57
C ALA A 142 -43.63 18.65 31.68
N THR A 143 -43.42 18.70 30.37
CA THR A 143 -44.38 19.23 29.40
C THR A 143 -44.57 18.24 28.24
N SER A 144 -45.81 17.87 27.96
CA SER A 144 -46.19 16.97 26.86
C SER A 144 -47.30 17.63 26.05
N THR A 145 -47.02 18.11 24.83
CA THR A 145 -47.99 18.86 24.01
C THR A 145 -48.44 18.12 22.74
N GLY A 146 -47.66 17.13 22.28
CA GLY A 146 -48.04 16.34 21.11
C GLY A 146 -49.14 15.31 21.42
N GLY A 147 -49.97 14.97 20.44
CA GLY A 147 -50.93 13.88 20.58
C GLY A 147 -50.21 12.55 20.88
N PHE A 148 -50.76 11.72 21.76
CA PHE A 148 -50.20 10.43 22.17
C PHE A 148 -48.75 10.49 22.71
N SER A 149 -48.25 11.68 23.06
CA SER A 149 -46.85 11.87 23.43
C SER A 149 -46.58 11.64 24.92
N ILE A 150 -45.32 11.32 25.27
CA ILE A 150 -44.90 10.97 26.62
C ILE A 150 -43.72 11.85 27.05
N ALA A 151 -43.87 12.65 28.10
CA ALA A 151 -42.80 13.37 28.77
C ALA A 151 -42.60 12.82 30.19
N LEU A 152 -41.48 12.16 30.46
CA LEU A 152 -41.15 11.55 31.76
C LEU A 152 -39.79 12.05 32.28
N GLY A 153 -39.80 12.90 33.30
CA GLY A 153 -38.58 13.42 33.93
C GLY A 153 -38.69 14.89 34.31
N ARG A 154 -37.71 15.39 35.05
CA ARG A 154 -37.64 16.81 35.39
C ARG A 154 -37.29 17.62 34.13
N TYR A 155 -38.11 18.62 33.79
CA TYR A 155 -37.99 19.42 32.56
C TYR A 155 -38.01 18.61 31.25
N ALA A 156 -38.56 17.38 31.26
CA ALA A 156 -38.77 16.65 30.01
C ALA A 156 -39.81 17.39 29.15
N ASN A 157 -39.53 17.54 27.84
CA ASN A 157 -40.39 18.27 26.91
C ASN A 157 -40.68 17.41 25.67
N SER A 158 -41.93 17.01 25.48
CA SER A 158 -42.36 16.20 24.34
C SER A 158 -43.36 16.98 23.49
N VAL A 159 -42.98 17.40 22.28
CA VAL A 159 -43.83 18.30 21.46
C VAL A 159 -44.51 17.63 20.27
N GLY A 160 -43.92 16.60 19.68
CA GLY A 160 -44.45 15.93 18.49
C GLY A 160 -45.48 14.85 18.80
N GLU A 161 -46.33 14.53 17.82
CA GLU A 161 -47.27 13.41 17.91
C GLU A 161 -46.52 12.08 18.06
N PHE A 162 -47.04 11.15 18.89
CA PHE A 162 -46.41 9.86 19.22
C PHE A 162 -44.97 9.93 19.79
N SER A 163 -44.49 11.13 20.14
CA SER A 163 -43.11 11.31 20.60
C SER A 163 -42.90 10.90 22.06
N ILE A 164 -41.67 10.53 22.42
CA ILE A 164 -41.29 10.10 23.76
C ILE A 164 -40.04 10.86 24.23
N ALA A 165 -40.19 11.75 25.20
CA ALA A 165 -39.11 12.42 25.92
C ALA A 165 -38.97 11.84 27.34
N GLN A 166 -37.95 11.00 27.58
CA GLN A 166 -37.69 10.39 28.88
C GLN A 166 -36.30 10.76 29.41
N GLY A 167 -36.26 11.50 30.51
CA GLY A 167 -35.02 11.91 31.18
C GLY A 167 -35.08 13.35 31.67
N ASP A 168 -34.06 13.73 32.42
CA ASP A 168 -33.89 15.11 32.87
C ASP A 168 -33.54 16.03 31.70
N HIS A 169 -34.36 17.03 31.37
CA HIS A 169 -34.23 17.86 30.18
C HIS A 169 -34.18 17.08 28.84
N ALA A 170 -34.80 15.89 28.78
CA ALA A 170 -35.00 15.21 27.50
C ALA A 170 -35.98 16.00 26.62
N GLU A 171 -35.70 16.12 25.33
CA GLU A 171 -36.46 16.98 24.41
C GLU A 171 -36.75 16.23 23.10
N THR A 172 -38.03 16.14 22.73
CA THR A 172 -38.43 15.81 21.36
C THR A 172 -38.98 17.05 20.68
N GLY A 173 -38.61 17.26 19.41
CA GLY A 173 -38.98 18.45 18.64
C GLY A 173 -39.98 18.21 17.51
N ALA A 174 -40.27 16.95 17.20
CA ALA A 174 -41.07 16.55 16.04
C ALA A 174 -41.76 15.19 16.26
N ASP A 175 -42.63 14.82 15.33
CA ASP A 175 -43.46 13.61 15.40
C ASP A 175 -42.62 12.32 15.36
N ASP A 176 -43.10 11.28 16.05
CA ASP A 176 -42.47 9.96 16.19
C ASP A 176 -41.03 9.99 16.75
N ALA A 177 -40.59 11.13 17.30
CA ALA A 177 -39.25 11.29 17.82
C ALA A 177 -39.10 10.66 19.22
N ILE A 178 -37.94 10.06 19.48
CA ILE A 178 -37.64 9.37 20.74
C ILE A 178 -36.36 9.94 21.35
N ALA A 179 -36.47 10.64 22.47
CA ALA A 179 -35.35 11.14 23.27
C ALA A 179 -35.30 10.41 24.62
N PHE A 180 -34.27 9.61 24.84
CA PHE A 180 -34.06 8.89 26.10
C PHE A 180 -32.69 9.23 26.71
N GLY A 181 -32.69 9.80 27.92
CA GLY A 181 -31.50 10.16 28.68
C GLY A 181 -31.47 11.64 29.06
N ARG A 182 -30.61 11.99 30.03
CA ARG A 182 -30.43 13.38 30.48
C ARG A 182 -29.97 14.25 29.31
N GLU A 183 -30.67 15.34 29.03
CA GLU A 183 -30.38 16.30 27.95
C GLU A 183 -30.31 15.64 26.56
N SER A 184 -30.98 14.50 26.36
CA SER A 184 -31.11 13.90 25.03
C SER A 184 -32.06 14.72 24.16
N LYS A 185 -31.75 14.86 22.87
CA LYS A 185 -32.51 15.70 21.93
C LYS A 185 -32.81 14.95 20.64
N ALA A 186 -34.08 14.69 20.38
CA ALA A 186 -34.57 14.12 19.13
C ALA A 186 -35.46 15.15 18.42
N LEU A 187 -34.85 16.00 17.59
CA LEU A 187 -35.47 17.23 17.07
C LEU A 187 -36.11 17.06 15.68
N GLY A 188 -35.75 16.00 14.94
CA GLY A 188 -36.32 15.71 13.63
C GLY A 188 -37.44 14.67 13.68
N ILE A 189 -38.26 14.63 12.62
CA ILE A 189 -39.32 13.63 12.47
C ILE A 189 -38.69 12.22 12.47
N MET A 190 -39.29 11.28 13.20
CA MET A 190 -38.79 9.91 13.36
C MET A 190 -37.32 9.81 13.80
N SER A 191 -36.81 10.84 14.50
CA SER A 191 -35.43 10.86 15.00
C SER A 191 -35.32 10.13 16.34
N ILE A 192 -34.15 9.54 16.60
CA ILE A 192 -33.91 8.74 17.81
C ILE A 192 -32.63 9.24 18.49
N ALA A 193 -32.72 9.72 19.72
CA ALA A 193 -31.59 10.13 20.55
C ALA A 193 -31.58 9.33 21.87
N LEU A 194 -30.61 8.44 22.01
CA LEU A 194 -30.51 7.49 23.13
C LEU A 194 -29.16 7.68 23.83
N GLY A 195 -29.15 8.28 25.01
CA GLY A 195 -27.96 8.52 25.82
C GLY A 195 -27.91 9.94 26.38
N ALA A 196 -27.11 10.14 27.44
CA ALA A 196 -26.95 11.47 28.01
C ALA A 196 -26.36 12.42 26.96
N THR A 197 -27.00 13.57 26.72
CA THR A 197 -26.61 14.57 25.72
C THR A 197 -26.55 14.06 24.26
N ALA A 198 -27.16 12.91 23.96
CA ALA A 198 -27.28 12.44 22.57
C ALA A 198 -28.16 13.41 21.76
N ASN A 199 -27.78 13.72 20.52
CA ASN A 199 -28.47 14.70 19.70
C ASN A 199 -28.72 14.17 18.28
N ALA A 200 -29.98 13.94 17.95
CA ALA A 200 -30.47 13.64 16.61
C ALA A 200 -31.25 14.86 16.08
N SER A 201 -30.62 15.68 15.23
CA SER A 201 -31.10 17.03 14.91
C SER A 201 -32.00 17.12 13.67
N LYS A 202 -32.08 16.06 12.85
CA LYS A 202 -32.78 16.06 11.55
C LYS A 202 -33.63 14.81 11.38
N GLU A 203 -34.45 14.79 10.35
CA GLU A 203 -35.35 13.67 10.03
C GLU A 203 -34.58 12.36 9.90
N TYR A 204 -35.16 11.28 10.44
CA TYR A 204 -34.60 9.92 10.44
C TYR A 204 -33.20 9.78 11.06
N ALA A 205 -32.70 10.83 11.73
CA ALA A 205 -31.38 10.81 12.35
C ALA A 205 -31.40 9.91 13.59
N MET A 206 -30.34 9.14 13.80
CA MET A 206 -30.19 8.26 14.95
C MET A 206 -28.88 8.53 15.69
N ALA A 207 -28.96 9.00 16.92
CA ALA A 207 -27.84 9.21 17.83
C ALA A 207 -27.92 8.26 19.03
N LEU A 208 -27.07 7.23 19.07
CA LEU A 208 -27.03 6.21 20.13
C LEU A 208 -25.68 6.26 20.86
N GLY A 209 -25.68 6.75 22.09
CA GLY A 209 -24.51 6.83 22.96
C GLY A 209 -24.36 8.20 23.60
N ALA A 210 -23.65 8.27 24.72
CA ALA A 210 -23.42 9.54 25.42
C ALA A 210 -22.72 10.56 24.51
N SER A 211 -23.34 11.72 24.33
CA SER A 211 -22.85 12.81 23.47
C SER A 211 -22.64 12.41 22.00
N SER A 212 -23.33 11.37 21.53
CA SER A 212 -23.41 11.07 20.08
C SER A 212 -24.20 12.17 19.37
N ALA A 213 -23.81 12.50 18.13
CA ALA A 213 -24.44 13.56 17.35
C ALA A 213 -24.71 13.09 15.92
N ALA A 214 -25.99 12.94 15.57
CA ALA A 214 -26.48 12.75 14.21
C ALA A 214 -27.14 14.06 13.74
N SER A 215 -26.37 14.88 13.02
CA SER A 215 -26.71 16.29 12.76
C SER A 215 -27.37 16.54 11.38
N ALA A 216 -27.43 15.51 10.53
CA ALA A 216 -27.97 15.57 9.18
C ALA A 216 -29.08 14.52 8.95
N ALA A 217 -29.84 14.65 7.87
CA ALA A 217 -30.92 13.72 7.52
C ALA A 217 -30.37 12.32 7.26
N ASN A 218 -31.10 11.30 7.74
CA ASN A 218 -30.71 9.87 7.66
C ASN A 218 -29.35 9.52 8.32
N ALA A 219 -28.73 10.47 9.04
CA ALA A 219 -27.43 10.25 9.64
C ALA A 219 -27.51 9.31 10.86
N ILE A 220 -26.53 8.44 11.01
CA ILE A 220 -26.48 7.45 12.09
C ILE A 220 -25.16 7.60 12.86
N ALA A 221 -25.24 8.04 14.11
CA ALA A 221 -24.12 8.15 15.03
C ALA A 221 -24.28 7.17 16.19
N VAL A 222 -23.41 6.16 16.27
CA VAL A 222 -23.43 5.12 17.32
C VAL A 222 -22.10 5.10 18.06
N GLY A 223 -22.12 5.35 19.35
CA GLY A 223 -20.95 5.35 20.24
C GLY A 223 -20.71 6.70 20.91
N ARG A 224 -19.97 6.68 22.02
CA ARG A 224 -19.68 7.90 22.80
C ARG A 224 -18.93 8.93 21.95
N ASN A 225 -19.45 10.16 21.88
CA ASN A 225 -18.89 11.25 21.06
C ASN A 225 -18.76 10.90 19.56
N SER A 226 -19.55 9.96 19.02
CA SER A 226 -19.62 9.76 17.57
C SER A 226 -20.31 10.95 16.89
N ALA A 227 -19.90 11.29 15.68
CA ALA A 227 -20.43 12.42 14.92
C ALA A 227 -20.72 12.02 13.47
N ALA A 228 -22.01 11.95 13.12
CA ALA A 228 -22.50 11.80 11.76
C ALA A 228 -23.14 13.13 11.33
N ALA A 229 -22.37 13.98 10.66
CA ALA A 229 -22.79 15.34 10.31
C ALA A 229 -23.13 15.52 8.81
N GLY A 230 -22.88 14.51 7.98
CA GLY A 230 -23.29 14.49 6.58
C GLY A 230 -24.61 13.77 6.35
N VAL A 231 -25.31 14.13 5.27
CA VAL A 231 -26.54 13.43 4.84
C VAL A 231 -26.19 11.98 4.50
N ASP A 232 -27.05 11.04 4.92
CA ASP A 232 -26.86 9.59 4.72
C ASP A 232 -25.53 9.05 5.29
N SER A 233 -24.92 9.74 6.27
CA SER A 233 -23.62 9.36 6.83
C SER A 233 -23.74 8.40 8.02
N LEU A 234 -22.74 7.55 8.20
CA LEU A 234 -22.67 6.55 9.26
C LEU A 234 -21.38 6.71 10.08
N ALA A 235 -21.50 7.09 11.35
CA ALA A 235 -20.40 7.12 12.32
C ALA A 235 -20.62 6.06 13.40
N PHE A 236 -19.91 4.94 13.35
CA PHE A 236 -20.04 3.83 14.29
C PHE A 236 -18.74 3.62 15.07
N GLY A 237 -18.71 3.98 16.34
CA GLY A 237 -17.57 3.85 17.24
C GLY A 237 -17.33 5.11 18.07
N ARG A 238 -16.61 4.96 19.19
CA ARG A 238 -16.24 6.11 20.03
C ARG A 238 -15.41 7.11 19.22
N LEU A 239 -15.79 8.39 19.22
CA LEU A 239 -15.10 9.46 18.45
C LEU A 239 -15.02 9.18 16.93
N SER A 240 -15.85 8.31 16.37
CA SER A 240 -15.97 8.17 14.91
C SER A 240 -16.56 9.45 14.30
N ALA A 241 -16.09 9.84 13.12
CA ALA A 241 -16.48 11.09 12.46
C ALA A 241 -16.78 10.88 10.96
N ALA A 242 -18.07 10.96 10.60
CA ALA A 242 -18.58 10.92 9.24
C ALA A 242 -19.23 12.27 8.92
N ASN A 243 -18.40 13.29 8.66
CA ASN A 243 -18.83 14.70 8.62
C ASN A 243 -19.34 15.17 7.24
N ALA A 244 -19.24 14.33 6.22
CA ALA A 244 -19.63 14.66 4.84
C ALA A 244 -20.68 13.66 4.32
N ALA A 245 -21.32 13.99 3.20
CA ALA A 245 -22.40 13.17 2.63
C ALA A 245 -21.92 11.77 2.27
N ASN A 246 -22.76 10.76 2.52
CA ASN A 246 -22.49 9.33 2.28
C ASN A 246 -21.21 8.79 2.95
N ALA A 247 -20.63 9.53 3.90
CA ALA A 247 -19.40 9.12 4.57
C ALA A 247 -19.68 7.95 5.52
N ILE A 248 -18.82 6.93 5.50
CA ILE A 248 -18.91 5.77 6.40
C ILE A 248 -17.64 5.72 7.25
N ALA A 249 -17.75 6.01 8.55
CA ALA A 249 -16.67 5.91 9.53
C ALA A 249 -17.02 4.86 10.59
N MET A 250 -16.40 3.69 10.52
CA MET A 250 -16.65 2.57 11.44
C MET A 250 -15.37 2.17 12.20
N GLY A 251 -15.33 2.39 13.50
CA GLY A 251 -14.18 2.14 14.36
C GLY A 251 -13.94 3.33 15.30
N ALA A 252 -13.26 3.08 16.42
CA ALA A 252 -12.93 4.18 17.32
C ALA A 252 -11.99 5.16 16.61
N GLU A 253 -12.29 6.46 16.68
CA GLU A 253 -11.46 7.53 16.07
C GLU A 253 -11.31 7.38 14.54
N SER A 254 -12.21 6.65 13.88
CA SER A 254 -12.26 6.59 12.42
C SER A 254 -12.82 7.89 11.83
N LYS A 255 -12.33 8.29 10.66
CA LYS A 255 -12.73 9.53 9.98
C LYS A 255 -12.93 9.29 8.49
N ALA A 256 -14.08 9.71 7.96
CA ALA A 256 -14.40 9.60 6.54
C ALA A 256 -14.85 10.96 5.95
N ALA A 257 -14.31 11.28 4.78
CA ALA A 257 -14.73 12.37 3.91
C ALA A 257 -15.95 11.98 3.04
N GLU A 258 -16.32 12.83 2.09
CA GLU A 258 -17.49 12.62 1.24
C GLU A 258 -17.36 11.36 0.38
N ASN A 259 -18.43 10.55 0.32
CA ASN A 259 -18.45 9.25 -0.36
C ASN A 259 -17.32 8.30 0.06
N ALA A 260 -16.65 8.57 1.17
CA ALA A 260 -15.48 7.82 1.61
C ALA A 260 -15.88 6.75 2.64
N THR A 261 -15.09 5.68 2.69
CA THR A 261 -15.30 4.58 3.63
C THR A 261 -14.03 4.36 4.46
N ALA A 262 -14.10 4.69 5.75
CA ALA A 262 -13.08 4.44 6.75
C ALA A 262 -13.54 3.36 7.73
N VAL A 263 -12.87 2.22 7.78
CA VAL A 263 -13.23 1.09 8.65
C VAL A 263 -11.99 0.58 9.39
N GLY A 264 -12.02 0.67 10.72
CA GLY A 264 -10.92 0.31 11.62
C GLY A 264 -10.65 1.39 12.67
N THR A 265 -10.00 1.02 13.76
CA THR A 265 -9.57 2.02 14.76
C THR A 265 -8.56 2.97 14.13
N ASN A 266 -8.80 4.27 14.22
CA ASN A 266 -7.96 5.32 13.65
C ASN A 266 -7.79 5.21 12.11
N ALA A 267 -8.73 4.57 11.41
CA ALA A 267 -8.74 4.57 9.95
C ALA A 267 -9.18 5.95 9.42
N GLU A 268 -8.47 6.49 8.45
CA GLU A 268 -8.70 7.82 7.89
C GLU A 268 -8.86 7.76 6.38
N ALA A 269 -10.09 7.93 5.90
CA ALA A 269 -10.40 8.12 4.49
C ALA A 269 -10.67 9.63 4.25
N ASN A 270 -9.60 10.41 4.09
CA ASN A 270 -9.67 11.89 4.05
C ASN A 270 -10.00 12.44 2.64
N GLY A 271 -9.81 11.67 1.58
CA GLY A 271 -10.13 12.07 0.21
C GLY A 271 -11.57 11.77 -0.23
N LEU A 272 -12.08 12.48 -1.23
CA LEU A 272 -13.35 12.17 -1.89
C LEU A 272 -13.30 10.77 -2.53
N ASN A 273 -14.35 9.96 -2.36
CA ASN A 273 -14.43 8.58 -2.88
C ASN A 273 -13.28 7.65 -2.39
N SER A 274 -12.62 8.00 -1.28
CA SER A 274 -11.48 7.22 -0.78
C SER A 274 -11.93 6.03 0.07
N ILE A 275 -11.08 5.01 0.16
CA ILE A 275 -11.34 3.80 0.96
C ILE A 275 -10.14 3.56 1.87
N ALA A 276 -10.34 3.62 3.18
CA ALA A 276 -9.36 3.26 4.20
C ALA A 276 -9.91 2.10 5.06
N LEU A 277 -9.42 0.88 4.85
CA LEU A 277 -9.87 -0.31 5.58
C LEU A 277 -8.68 -0.96 6.31
N GLY A 278 -8.71 -0.91 7.64
CA GLY A 278 -7.67 -1.42 8.52
C GLY A 278 -7.32 -0.42 9.62
N SER A 279 -6.86 -0.92 10.78
CA SER A 279 -6.43 -0.05 11.88
C SER A 279 -5.29 0.87 11.42
N GLY A 280 -5.46 2.18 11.59
CA GLY A 280 -4.49 3.20 11.16
C GLY A 280 -4.23 3.26 9.66
N SER A 281 -5.14 2.71 8.83
CA SER A 281 -5.07 2.91 7.38
C SER A 281 -5.37 4.36 7.01
N ILE A 282 -4.70 4.90 5.99
CA ILE A 282 -4.81 6.29 5.57
C ILE A 282 -4.97 6.35 4.05
N ALA A 283 -6.10 6.87 3.58
CA ALA A 283 -6.40 7.17 2.19
C ALA A 283 -6.62 8.69 2.09
N ASP A 284 -5.54 9.44 1.82
CA ASP A 284 -5.47 10.87 2.17
C ASP A 284 -6.00 11.82 1.07
N VAL A 285 -6.08 11.32 -0.16
CA VAL A 285 -6.42 12.11 -1.36
C VAL A 285 -7.56 11.44 -2.13
N ASP A 286 -8.21 12.19 -3.00
CA ASP A 286 -9.33 11.72 -3.79
C ASP A 286 -9.02 10.43 -4.56
N ASN A 287 -10.00 9.54 -4.58
CA ASN A 287 -9.97 8.25 -5.29
C ASN A 287 -8.80 7.34 -4.86
N THR A 288 -8.32 7.48 -3.62
CA THR A 288 -7.27 6.61 -3.06
C THR A 288 -7.86 5.37 -2.37
N ILE A 289 -7.08 4.28 -2.37
CA ILE A 289 -7.45 3.02 -1.72
C ILE A 289 -6.30 2.59 -0.81
N ALA A 290 -6.55 2.54 0.50
CA ALA A 290 -5.65 2.01 1.51
C ALA A 290 -6.29 0.82 2.24
N LEU A 291 -5.84 -0.39 1.93
CA LEU A 291 -6.35 -1.63 2.52
C LEU A 291 -5.24 -2.35 3.30
N GLY A 292 -5.39 -2.45 4.63
CA GLY A 292 -4.46 -3.11 5.52
C GLY A 292 -4.10 -2.26 6.73
N ASN A 293 -3.62 -2.88 7.81
CA ASN A 293 -3.14 -2.16 8.98
C ASN A 293 -1.96 -1.24 8.60
N GLN A 294 -2.04 0.05 8.97
CA GLN A 294 -1.04 1.07 8.61
C GLN A 294 -0.79 1.23 7.10
N SER A 295 -1.70 0.77 6.22
CA SER A 295 -1.59 1.01 4.78
C SER A 295 -1.83 2.50 4.48
N GLN A 296 -1.00 3.10 3.63
CA GLN A 296 -1.00 4.53 3.34
C GLN A 296 -1.04 4.77 1.84
N ALA A 297 -2.14 5.32 1.33
CA ALA A 297 -2.28 5.85 -0.02
C ALA A 297 -2.45 7.36 0.07
N VAL A 298 -1.35 8.10 -0.15
CA VAL A 298 -1.27 9.54 0.23
C VAL A 298 -1.22 10.49 -0.96
N ALA A 299 -1.26 9.99 -2.18
CA ALA A 299 -1.28 10.79 -3.40
C ALA A 299 -2.49 10.45 -4.28
N ALA A 300 -2.89 11.37 -5.15
CA ALA A 300 -4.09 11.22 -5.98
C ALA A 300 -4.07 9.89 -6.78
N GLY A 301 -5.17 9.13 -6.72
CA GLY A 301 -5.30 7.85 -7.43
C GLY A 301 -4.38 6.73 -6.94
N ALA A 302 -3.67 6.91 -5.82
CA ALA A 302 -2.78 5.90 -5.27
C ALA A 302 -3.55 4.70 -4.67
N ILE A 303 -2.96 3.52 -4.81
CA ILE A 303 -3.50 2.26 -4.29
C ILE A 303 -2.43 1.59 -3.42
N ALA A 304 -2.73 1.40 -2.13
CA ALA A 304 -1.89 0.71 -1.17
C ALA A 304 -2.64 -0.47 -0.54
N ILE A 305 -2.26 -1.70 -0.89
CA ILE A 305 -2.94 -2.92 -0.44
C ILE A 305 -1.94 -3.87 0.23
N GLY A 306 -2.01 -3.97 1.55
CA GLY A 306 -1.11 -4.73 2.40
C GLY A 306 -0.81 -4.00 3.71
N GLN A 307 -0.36 -4.73 4.73
CA GLN A 307 0.06 -4.10 5.99
C GLN A 307 1.33 -3.26 5.75
N GLY A 308 1.31 -2.03 6.27
CA GLY A 308 2.47 -1.12 6.23
C GLY A 308 2.86 -0.63 4.84
N ASN A 309 1.98 -0.74 3.84
CA ASN A 309 2.26 -0.25 2.49
C ASN A 309 2.27 1.27 2.44
N LYS A 310 3.07 1.83 1.54
CA LYS A 310 3.15 3.27 1.34
C LYS A 310 3.18 3.62 -0.15
N ALA A 311 2.09 4.18 -0.64
CA ALA A 311 1.96 4.70 -1.99
C ALA A 311 1.99 6.24 -1.98
N ASP A 312 3.18 6.81 -2.14
CA ASP A 312 3.46 8.26 -2.08
C ASP A 312 3.34 8.95 -3.45
N GLY A 313 3.44 8.21 -4.55
CA GLY A 313 3.33 8.76 -5.90
C GLY A 313 1.90 8.83 -6.41
N ALA A 314 1.58 9.86 -7.21
CA ALA A 314 0.28 9.91 -7.90
C ALA A 314 0.12 8.71 -8.83
N ASN A 315 -1.08 8.13 -8.86
CA ASN A 315 -1.42 6.88 -9.57
C ASN A 315 -0.51 5.68 -9.24
N ALA A 316 0.21 5.72 -8.11
CA ALA A 316 1.12 4.65 -7.75
C ALA A 316 0.39 3.45 -7.13
N ILE A 317 0.95 2.26 -7.31
CA ILE A 317 0.38 1.00 -6.84
C ILE A 317 1.40 0.27 -5.96
N ALA A 318 1.13 0.16 -4.66
CA ALA A 318 1.91 -0.62 -3.71
C ALA A 318 1.10 -1.83 -3.21
N LEU A 319 1.45 -3.04 -3.66
CA LEU A 319 0.74 -4.28 -3.35
C LEU A 319 1.67 -5.31 -2.69
N GLY A 320 1.26 -5.81 -1.52
CA GLY A 320 2.03 -6.78 -0.72
C GLY A 320 2.73 -6.11 0.46
N ASN A 321 2.91 -6.83 1.56
CA ASN A 321 3.33 -6.28 2.85
C ASN A 321 4.61 -5.42 2.79
N GLY A 322 4.54 -4.19 3.31
CA GLY A 322 5.66 -3.26 3.37
C GLY A 322 6.15 -2.78 2.00
N SER A 323 5.32 -2.84 0.95
CA SER A 323 5.69 -2.31 -0.37
C SER A 323 5.65 -0.79 -0.37
N ILE A 324 6.58 -0.17 -1.10
CA ILE A 324 6.74 1.28 -1.14
C ILE A 324 6.85 1.74 -2.59
N THR A 325 6.04 2.73 -2.95
CA THR A 325 6.17 3.46 -4.22
C THR A 325 6.38 4.95 -3.95
N GLY A 326 7.53 5.50 -4.36
CA GLY A 326 7.86 6.91 -4.19
C GLY A 326 7.56 7.77 -5.43
N GLY A 327 7.55 7.18 -6.62
CA GLY A 327 7.40 7.89 -7.89
C GLY A 327 5.98 7.93 -8.44
N VAL A 328 5.68 8.95 -9.25
CA VAL A 328 4.43 9.01 -10.03
C VAL A 328 4.34 7.81 -10.99
N ASN A 329 3.15 7.22 -11.10
CA ASN A 329 2.85 6.00 -11.86
C ASN A 329 3.72 4.78 -11.50
N ALA A 330 4.39 4.80 -10.34
CA ALA A 330 5.26 3.70 -9.93
C ALA A 330 4.44 2.50 -9.45
N ILE A 331 4.95 1.30 -9.70
CA ILE A 331 4.29 0.04 -9.39
C ILE A 331 5.26 -0.82 -8.57
N ALA A 332 4.89 -1.19 -7.35
CA ALA A 332 5.63 -2.10 -6.48
C ALA A 332 4.72 -3.27 -6.08
N LEU A 333 5.02 -4.47 -6.61
CA LEU A 333 4.24 -5.70 -6.43
C LEU A 333 5.10 -6.78 -5.76
N GLY A 334 4.84 -7.06 -4.48
CA GLY A 334 5.50 -8.11 -3.71
C GLY A 334 6.02 -7.60 -2.36
N GLN A 335 6.16 -8.50 -1.39
CA GLN A 335 6.60 -8.14 -0.04
C GLN A 335 7.91 -7.33 -0.06
N GLY A 336 7.89 -6.14 0.55
CA GLY A 336 9.04 -5.23 0.61
C GLY A 336 9.54 -4.73 -0.75
N SER A 337 8.72 -4.82 -1.81
CA SER A 337 9.09 -4.27 -3.12
C SER A 337 9.16 -2.75 -3.06
N TYR A 338 10.05 -2.17 -3.87
CA TYR A 338 10.34 -0.74 -3.88
C TYR A 338 10.39 -0.20 -5.30
N ALA A 339 9.54 0.77 -5.61
CA ALA A 339 9.61 1.53 -6.87
C ALA A 339 9.75 3.02 -6.55
N GLY A 340 10.99 3.50 -6.53
CA GLY A 340 11.34 4.78 -5.91
C GLY A 340 11.08 6.01 -6.77
N LEU A 341 11.22 5.88 -8.09
CA LEU A 341 11.16 7.00 -9.03
C LEU A 341 10.03 6.83 -10.05
N GLU A 342 9.79 7.89 -10.81
CA GLU A 342 8.75 7.99 -11.84
C GLU A 342 8.76 6.80 -12.81
N ASN A 343 7.58 6.23 -13.07
CA ASN A 343 7.36 5.08 -13.95
C ASN A 343 8.20 3.84 -13.59
N GLY A 344 8.73 3.75 -12.36
CA GLY A 344 9.45 2.58 -11.87
C GLY A 344 8.51 1.39 -11.64
N THR A 345 8.90 0.20 -12.08
CA THR A 345 8.12 -1.03 -11.89
C THR A 345 8.96 -2.11 -11.19
N ALA A 346 8.61 -2.46 -9.96
CA ALA A 346 9.23 -3.53 -9.20
C ALA A 346 8.25 -4.68 -9.02
N ILE A 347 8.60 -5.87 -9.56
CA ILE A 347 7.74 -7.06 -9.51
C ILE A 347 8.52 -8.21 -8.87
N GLY A 348 8.15 -8.58 -7.65
CA GLY A 348 8.78 -9.63 -6.85
C GLY A 348 9.08 -9.17 -5.43
N ALA A 349 9.16 -10.12 -4.49
CA ALA A 349 9.57 -9.80 -3.13
C ALA A 349 10.96 -9.15 -3.11
N GLN A 350 11.10 -8.02 -2.43
CA GLN A 350 12.34 -7.25 -2.35
C GLN A 350 12.89 -6.77 -3.71
N ALA A 351 12.08 -6.78 -4.78
CA ALA A 351 12.47 -6.16 -6.05
C ALA A 351 12.57 -4.64 -5.87
N SER A 352 13.58 -4.01 -6.49
CA SER A 352 13.90 -2.59 -6.31
C SER A 352 14.15 -1.89 -7.65
N ALA A 353 13.17 -1.10 -8.09
CA ALA A 353 13.27 -0.23 -9.26
C ALA A 353 13.64 1.19 -8.80
N GLN A 354 14.91 1.53 -8.90
CA GLN A 354 15.49 2.79 -8.44
C GLN A 354 15.75 3.78 -9.58
N GLY A 355 15.84 3.32 -10.84
CA GLY A 355 15.94 4.18 -12.01
C GLY A 355 14.58 4.73 -12.46
N LYS A 356 14.56 5.89 -13.12
CA LYS A 356 13.35 6.37 -13.82
C LYS A 356 13.00 5.43 -14.96
N ASN A 357 11.71 5.16 -15.18
CA ASN A 357 11.25 4.29 -16.26
C ASN A 357 11.97 2.92 -16.28
N SER A 358 12.33 2.41 -15.10
CA SER A 358 13.07 1.16 -14.95
C SER A 358 12.16 0.03 -14.47
N VAL A 359 12.52 -1.21 -14.82
CA VAL A 359 11.80 -2.41 -14.40
C VAL A 359 12.73 -3.35 -13.65
N ALA A 360 12.44 -3.64 -12.38
CA ALA A 360 13.09 -4.71 -11.62
C ALA A 360 12.18 -5.95 -11.61
N LEU A 361 12.56 -6.99 -12.33
CA LEU A 361 11.75 -8.19 -12.55
C LEU A 361 12.33 -9.40 -11.81
N GLY A 362 11.59 -9.91 -10.83
CA GLY A 362 11.95 -11.05 -9.99
C GLY A 362 12.38 -10.66 -8.58
N ALA A 363 12.31 -11.63 -7.65
CA ALA A 363 12.65 -11.40 -6.25
C ALA A 363 14.10 -10.94 -6.08
N GLY A 364 14.32 -9.87 -5.32
CA GLY A 364 15.65 -9.27 -5.10
C GLY A 364 16.31 -8.68 -6.34
N SER A 365 15.60 -8.53 -7.47
CA SER A 365 16.13 -7.83 -8.64
C SER A 365 16.29 -6.34 -8.35
N VAL A 366 17.33 -5.73 -8.91
CA VAL A 366 17.63 -4.30 -8.70
C VAL A 366 17.89 -3.65 -10.05
N ALA A 367 17.09 -2.64 -10.39
CA ALA A 367 17.27 -1.78 -11.56
C ALA A 367 17.67 -0.37 -11.09
N THR A 368 18.94 0.00 -11.20
CA THR A 368 19.45 1.32 -10.78
C THR A 368 19.39 2.36 -11.89
N ASP A 369 19.56 1.91 -13.12
CA ASP A 369 19.72 2.79 -14.27
C ASP A 369 18.37 3.11 -14.90
N ALA A 370 18.22 4.34 -15.40
CA ALA A 370 17.01 4.73 -16.10
C ALA A 370 16.84 3.94 -17.40
N ASP A 371 15.59 3.75 -17.83
CA ASP A 371 15.24 3.11 -19.10
C ASP A 371 15.80 1.68 -19.27
N THR A 372 15.90 0.93 -18.17
CA THR A 372 16.41 -0.45 -18.16
C THR A 372 15.43 -1.47 -17.58
N VAL A 373 15.57 -2.72 -18.01
CA VAL A 373 14.94 -3.88 -17.38
C VAL A 373 16.03 -4.73 -16.73
N SER A 374 16.02 -4.82 -15.40
CA SER A 374 16.89 -5.72 -14.65
C SER A 374 16.16 -6.99 -14.27
N VAL A 375 16.71 -8.13 -14.68
CA VAL A 375 16.21 -9.47 -14.35
C VAL A 375 16.97 -10.08 -13.16
N GLY A 376 17.76 -9.30 -12.43
CA GLY A 376 18.62 -9.79 -11.35
C GLY A 376 19.30 -8.66 -10.60
N ASN A 377 20.47 -8.94 -10.06
CA ASN A 377 21.35 -7.93 -9.47
C ASN A 377 22.82 -8.31 -9.71
N THR A 378 23.76 -7.56 -9.14
CA THR A 378 25.20 -7.76 -9.36
C THR A 378 25.72 -9.11 -8.88
N THR A 379 25.07 -9.75 -7.90
CA THR A 379 25.48 -11.03 -7.32
C THR A 379 24.62 -12.22 -7.76
N ALA A 380 23.37 -11.96 -8.18
CA ALA A 380 22.40 -12.95 -8.63
C ALA A 380 21.82 -12.55 -9.99
N GLN A 381 22.49 -12.98 -11.05
CA GLN A 381 22.05 -12.80 -12.44
C GLN A 381 21.16 -13.97 -12.86
N ARG A 382 20.24 -13.72 -13.80
CA ARG A 382 19.33 -14.75 -14.30
C ARG A 382 19.52 -14.96 -15.79
N GLN A 383 19.37 -16.20 -16.22
CA GLN A 383 19.28 -16.53 -17.64
C GLN A 383 17.90 -16.11 -18.16
N ILE A 384 17.87 -15.57 -19.37
CA ILE A 384 16.64 -15.36 -20.13
C ILE A 384 16.49 -16.55 -21.07
N VAL A 385 15.55 -17.43 -20.78
CA VAL A 385 15.34 -18.70 -21.50
C VAL A 385 14.08 -18.64 -22.37
N ASN A 386 13.95 -19.58 -23.31
CA ASN A 386 12.84 -19.64 -24.28
C ASN A 386 12.76 -18.42 -25.20
N MET A 387 13.91 -17.85 -25.55
CA MET A 387 14.04 -16.74 -26.47
C MET A 387 14.10 -17.24 -27.91
N ALA A 388 13.13 -16.85 -28.73
CA ALA A 388 13.20 -17.05 -30.18
C ALA A 388 14.44 -16.36 -30.76
N ALA A 389 14.89 -16.78 -31.94
CA ALA A 389 15.97 -16.07 -32.62
C ALA A 389 15.48 -14.66 -33.00
N GLY A 390 16.24 -13.63 -32.63
CA GLY A 390 15.93 -12.25 -32.99
C GLY A 390 16.26 -11.96 -34.45
N ASP A 391 15.68 -10.92 -35.03
CA ASP A 391 16.04 -10.52 -36.39
C ASP A 391 17.47 -9.94 -36.42
N ILE A 392 18.26 -10.31 -37.43
CA ILE A 392 19.61 -9.77 -37.65
C ILE A 392 19.57 -8.80 -38.83
N SER A 393 19.56 -7.51 -38.54
CA SER A 393 19.61 -6.43 -39.53
C SER A 393 20.29 -5.19 -38.94
N THR A 394 20.61 -4.20 -39.77
CA THR A 394 21.29 -2.97 -39.34
C THR A 394 20.43 -2.08 -38.44
N THR A 395 19.14 -2.35 -38.31
CA THR A 395 18.19 -1.57 -37.51
C THR A 395 17.47 -2.42 -36.45
N SER A 396 17.86 -3.68 -36.27
CA SER A 396 17.21 -4.57 -35.31
C SER A 396 17.46 -4.14 -33.87
N THR A 397 16.44 -4.27 -33.03
CA THR A 397 16.49 -4.07 -31.57
C THR A 397 16.18 -5.36 -30.81
N ASP A 398 16.13 -6.49 -31.50
CA ASP A 398 15.83 -7.78 -30.90
C ASP A 398 17.00 -8.32 -30.08
N ALA A 399 16.68 -9.06 -29.02
CA ALA A 399 17.68 -9.83 -28.31
C ALA A 399 18.15 -11.03 -29.16
N ILE A 400 19.46 -11.28 -29.17
CA ILE A 400 20.07 -12.42 -29.87
C ILE A 400 20.19 -13.60 -28.93
N ASN A 401 19.77 -14.78 -29.38
CA ASN A 401 19.90 -16.01 -28.60
C ASN A 401 21.21 -16.77 -28.94
N GLY A 402 21.53 -17.79 -28.13
CA GLY A 402 22.78 -18.54 -28.27
C GLY A 402 22.96 -19.25 -29.62
N SER A 403 21.86 -19.65 -30.29
CA SER A 403 21.95 -20.36 -31.59
C SER A 403 22.46 -19.45 -32.71
N GLN A 404 22.10 -18.17 -32.67
CA GLN A 404 22.54 -17.18 -33.65
C GLN A 404 24.01 -16.82 -33.49
N LEU A 405 24.46 -16.63 -32.24
CA LEU A 405 25.88 -16.41 -31.96
C LEU A 405 26.71 -17.65 -32.36
N TYR A 406 26.21 -18.86 -32.08
CA TYR A 406 26.86 -20.10 -32.51
C TYR A 406 26.97 -20.18 -34.04
N ALA A 407 25.92 -19.80 -34.79
CA ALA A 407 25.96 -19.78 -36.26
C ALA A 407 27.05 -18.84 -36.80
N ILE A 408 27.25 -17.68 -36.19
CA ILE A 408 28.34 -16.76 -36.54
C ILE A 408 29.70 -17.39 -36.23
N SER A 409 29.91 -17.93 -35.01
CA SER A 409 31.16 -18.63 -34.66
C SER A 409 31.46 -19.78 -35.62
N LYS A 410 30.42 -20.51 -36.05
CA LYS A 410 30.56 -21.62 -37.00
C LYS A 410 30.99 -21.12 -38.38
N SER A 411 30.39 -20.04 -38.87
CA SER A 411 30.80 -19.38 -40.12
C SER A 411 32.27 -18.94 -40.08
N VAL A 412 32.74 -18.38 -38.96
CA VAL A 412 34.16 -17.99 -38.80
C VAL A 412 35.07 -19.22 -38.82
N ALA A 413 34.73 -20.27 -38.07
CA ALA A 413 35.52 -21.51 -38.06
C ALA A 413 35.64 -22.13 -39.46
N ASP A 414 34.54 -22.15 -40.22
CA ASP A 414 34.50 -22.69 -41.58
C ASP A 414 35.36 -21.88 -42.55
N ASN A 415 35.38 -20.55 -42.42
CA ASN A 415 36.20 -19.66 -43.25
C ASN A 415 37.69 -19.71 -42.90
N LEU A 416 38.05 -19.94 -41.63
CA LEU A 416 39.45 -20.22 -41.26
C LEU A 416 39.92 -21.55 -41.85
N GLY A 417 39.05 -22.56 -41.85
CA GLY A 417 39.44 -23.90 -42.28
C GLY A 417 40.51 -24.48 -41.37
N GLY A 418 41.46 -25.25 -41.94
CA GLY A 418 42.51 -25.91 -41.15
C GLY A 418 41.97 -26.85 -40.05
N GLY A 419 40.72 -27.31 -40.14
CA GLY A 419 40.08 -28.10 -39.09
C GLY A 419 39.59 -27.30 -37.87
N ALA A 420 39.50 -25.96 -37.96
CA ALA A 420 38.85 -25.16 -36.94
C ALA A 420 37.37 -25.56 -36.79
N THR A 421 36.88 -25.57 -35.55
CA THR A 421 35.50 -25.93 -35.17
C THR A 421 35.00 -24.98 -34.07
N VAL A 422 33.77 -25.17 -33.60
CA VAL A 422 33.22 -24.43 -32.46
C VAL A 422 32.96 -25.40 -31.32
N ASN A 423 33.52 -25.14 -30.14
CA ASN A 423 33.34 -25.98 -28.96
C ASN A 423 31.99 -25.74 -28.26
N ALA A 424 31.71 -26.48 -27.18
CA ALA A 424 30.46 -26.39 -26.42
C ALA A 424 30.21 -25.02 -25.76
N GLN A 425 31.25 -24.19 -25.62
CA GLN A 425 31.17 -22.84 -25.07
C GLN A 425 31.03 -21.77 -26.17
N GLY A 426 30.89 -22.16 -27.44
CA GLY A 426 30.76 -21.23 -28.56
C GLY A 426 32.09 -20.64 -29.05
N VAL A 427 33.23 -21.14 -28.56
CA VAL A 427 34.57 -20.64 -28.92
C VAL A 427 35.10 -21.36 -30.15
N VAL A 428 35.66 -20.58 -31.10
CA VAL A 428 36.34 -21.11 -32.28
C VAL A 428 37.67 -21.74 -31.88
N THR A 429 37.86 -23.02 -32.19
CA THR A 429 39.11 -23.75 -31.92
C THR A 429 40.20 -23.33 -32.90
N SER A 430 41.46 -23.37 -32.47
CA SER A 430 42.60 -23.05 -33.33
C SER A 430 42.62 -23.91 -34.60
N PRO A 431 42.85 -23.30 -35.79
CA PRO A 431 43.12 -24.05 -37.00
C PRO A 431 44.47 -24.79 -36.91
N ASN A 432 44.65 -25.76 -37.80
CA ASN A 432 45.87 -26.53 -37.98
C ASN A 432 46.31 -26.38 -39.45
N TYR A 433 47.04 -25.30 -39.74
CA TYR A 433 47.56 -25.07 -41.08
C TYR A 433 48.85 -25.87 -41.27
N ARG A 434 48.80 -26.88 -42.13
CA ARG A 434 49.92 -27.77 -42.42
C ARG A 434 50.66 -27.26 -43.65
N LEU A 435 51.77 -26.57 -43.44
CA LEU A 435 52.70 -26.14 -44.50
C LEU A 435 53.89 -27.09 -44.55
N LYS A 436 54.70 -27.02 -45.62
CA LYS A 436 55.93 -27.83 -45.72
C LYS A 436 56.92 -27.53 -44.58
N SER A 437 56.92 -26.30 -44.06
CA SER A 437 57.79 -25.84 -42.98
C SER A 437 57.30 -26.21 -41.57
N GLY A 438 56.07 -26.71 -41.41
CA GLY A 438 55.54 -27.08 -40.10
C GLY A 438 54.02 -26.95 -39.99
N ILE A 439 53.54 -27.06 -38.75
CA ILE A 439 52.12 -26.92 -38.39
C ILE A 439 51.94 -25.62 -37.61
N PHE A 440 50.99 -24.80 -38.04
CA PHE A 440 50.72 -23.49 -37.45
C PHE A 440 49.30 -23.39 -36.92
N GLY A 441 49.16 -22.85 -35.70
CA GLY A 441 47.89 -22.71 -34.98
C GLY A 441 47.10 -21.43 -35.31
N THR A 442 47.70 -20.52 -36.08
CA THR A 442 47.11 -19.24 -36.44
C THR A 442 47.43 -18.90 -37.90
N VAL A 443 46.65 -17.99 -38.48
CA VAL A 443 46.89 -17.49 -39.85
C VAL A 443 48.21 -16.72 -39.90
N GLY A 444 48.49 -15.87 -38.90
CA GLY A 444 49.71 -15.04 -38.87
C GLY A 444 50.99 -15.88 -38.82
N ASP A 445 51.01 -16.92 -37.99
CA ASP A 445 52.16 -17.82 -37.90
C ASP A 445 52.33 -18.64 -39.18
N ALA A 446 51.22 -19.07 -39.79
CA ALA A 446 51.27 -19.77 -41.07
C ALA A 446 51.84 -18.87 -42.18
N LEU A 447 51.40 -17.61 -42.25
CA LEU A 447 51.91 -16.64 -43.23
C LEU A 447 53.38 -16.30 -42.98
N THR A 448 53.79 -16.11 -41.72
CA THR A 448 55.19 -15.92 -41.35
C THR A 448 56.03 -17.15 -41.70
N GLY A 449 55.46 -18.34 -41.47
CA GLY A 449 56.03 -19.61 -41.87
C GLY A 449 56.21 -19.74 -43.38
N LEU A 450 55.30 -19.18 -44.19
CA LEU A 450 55.46 -19.10 -45.65
C LEU A 450 56.52 -18.06 -46.04
N ASP A 451 56.46 -16.89 -45.42
CA ASP A 451 57.34 -15.75 -45.71
C ASP A 451 58.82 -16.10 -45.47
N ASN A 452 59.10 -16.77 -44.36
CA ASN A 452 60.45 -17.19 -44.00
C ASN A 452 60.97 -18.38 -44.80
N ASN A 453 60.11 -19.16 -45.47
CA ASN A 453 60.50 -20.43 -46.10
C ASN A 453 60.28 -20.48 -47.61
N THR A 454 60.13 -19.33 -48.27
CA THR A 454 59.96 -19.22 -49.72
C THR A 454 61.03 -18.33 -50.35
N LEU A 455 61.25 -18.48 -51.67
CA LEU A 455 62.09 -17.56 -52.43
C LEU A 455 61.33 -16.25 -52.62
N GLN A 456 61.69 -15.25 -51.82
CA GLN A 456 60.99 -13.98 -51.81
C GLN A 456 61.67 -12.94 -52.71
N TRP A 457 60.85 -12.09 -53.32
CA TRP A 457 61.33 -10.95 -54.07
C TRP A 457 61.91 -9.90 -53.13
N ASP A 458 63.22 -9.66 -53.22
CA ASP A 458 63.88 -8.55 -52.54
C ASP A 458 63.64 -7.27 -53.36
N SER A 459 62.69 -6.46 -52.90
CA SER A 459 62.28 -5.24 -53.59
C SER A 459 63.37 -4.17 -53.68
N LEU A 460 64.38 -4.22 -52.82
CA LEU A 460 65.52 -3.29 -52.82
C LEU A 460 66.58 -3.75 -53.82
N LYS A 461 66.89 -5.05 -53.84
CA LYS A 461 67.86 -5.63 -54.78
C LYS A 461 67.30 -5.90 -56.17
N LYS A 462 65.98 -5.80 -56.34
CA LYS A 462 65.26 -6.13 -57.59
C LYS A 462 65.59 -7.54 -58.08
N ALA A 463 65.66 -8.50 -57.16
CA ALA A 463 65.96 -9.90 -57.45
C ALA A 463 65.25 -10.81 -56.45
N TYR A 464 65.07 -12.09 -56.81
CA TYR A 464 64.67 -13.10 -55.84
C TYR A 464 65.85 -13.42 -54.92
N SER A 465 65.59 -13.41 -53.61
CA SER A 465 66.56 -13.77 -52.59
C SER A 465 66.44 -15.25 -52.25
N ALA A 466 67.58 -15.93 -52.26
CA ALA A 466 67.72 -17.28 -51.72
C ALA A 466 68.27 -17.29 -50.28
N ALA A 467 68.26 -16.15 -49.58
CA ALA A 467 68.57 -16.12 -48.15
C ALA A 467 67.44 -16.78 -47.35
N HIS A 468 67.79 -17.49 -46.28
CA HIS A 468 66.84 -18.21 -45.43
C HIS A 468 67.27 -18.13 -43.97
N GLY A 469 66.38 -17.64 -43.09
CA GLY A 469 66.69 -17.45 -41.68
C GLY A 469 67.89 -16.52 -41.47
N THR A 470 68.92 -17.00 -40.77
CA THR A 470 70.19 -16.27 -40.57
C THR A 470 71.20 -16.48 -41.69
N ASP A 471 70.92 -17.39 -42.63
CA ASP A 471 71.85 -17.71 -43.71
C ASP A 471 71.69 -16.71 -44.84
N THR A 472 72.79 -16.06 -45.20
CA THR A 472 72.82 -15.02 -46.24
C THR A 472 72.75 -15.59 -47.66
N THR A 473 73.01 -16.89 -47.83
CA THR A 473 72.90 -17.63 -49.10
C THR A 473 72.46 -19.07 -48.83
N SER A 474 71.55 -19.61 -49.65
CA SER A 474 71.12 -21.01 -49.55
C SER A 474 71.14 -21.72 -50.90
N THR A 475 71.24 -23.05 -50.85
CA THR A 475 71.24 -23.90 -52.05
C THR A 475 69.82 -24.03 -52.62
N ILE A 476 69.68 -23.78 -53.92
CA ILE A 476 68.46 -24.11 -54.67
C ILE A 476 68.66 -25.49 -55.29
N THR A 477 67.92 -26.49 -54.81
CA THR A 477 67.98 -27.88 -55.30
C THR A 477 66.79 -28.20 -56.21
N ASN A 478 66.80 -29.37 -56.86
CA ASN A 478 65.79 -29.79 -57.85
C ASN A 478 65.67 -28.81 -59.04
N VAL A 479 66.78 -28.16 -59.41
CA VAL A 479 66.87 -27.34 -60.61
C VAL A 479 67.13 -28.26 -61.81
N LYS A 480 66.16 -28.33 -62.72
CA LYS A 480 66.28 -29.07 -63.99
C LYS A 480 67.38 -28.45 -64.85
N ASP A 481 68.06 -29.26 -65.66
CA ASP A 481 69.04 -28.79 -66.65
C ASP A 481 68.47 -27.63 -67.49
N GLY A 482 69.14 -26.49 -67.44
CA GLY A 482 68.77 -25.30 -68.21
C GLY A 482 69.19 -25.43 -69.67
N ALA A 483 68.43 -24.86 -70.61
CA ALA A 483 68.86 -24.86 -72.00
C ALA A 483 70.18 -24.07 -72.16
N ILE A 484 71.18 -24.63 -72.85
CA ILE A 484 72.46 -23.96 -73.09
C ILE A 484 72.43 -23.35 -74.51
N SER A 485 72.11 -22.07 -74.59
CA SER A 485 72.11 -21.27 -75.84
C SER A 485 72.28 -19.78 -75.53
N ASP A 486 72.65 -18.99 -76.55
CA ASP A 486 72.96 -17.56 -76.42
C ASP A 486 71.78 -16.70 -75.92
N THR A 487 70.56 -17.22 -76.00
CA THR A 487 69.35 -16.50 -75.58
C THR A 487 68.75 -17.04 -74.27
N SER A 488 69.30 -18.11 -73.71
CA SER A 488 68.74 -18.78 -72.53
C SER A 488 68.75 -17.86 -71.29
N LYS A 489 67.69 -17.98 -70.49
CA LYS A 489 67.54 -17.35 -69.17
C LYS A 489 67.32 -18.39 -68.07
N ASP A 490 67.55 -19.67 -68.39
CA ASP A 490 67.39 -20.76 -67.45
C ASP A 490 68.55 -20.77 -66.47
N ALA A 491 68.26 -21.11 -65.20
CA ALA A 491 69.31 -21.44 -64.25
C ALA A 491 70.00 -22.73 -64.70
N VAL A 492 71.34 -22.73 -64.73
CA VAL A 492 72.14 -23.94 -64.94
C VAL A 492 72.39 -24.64 -63.62
N ASN A 493 72.45 -25.96 -63.63
CA ASN A 493 72.72 -26.74 -62.42
C ASN A 493 74.15 -27.32 -62.38
N GLY A 494 74.47 -27.99 -61.28
CA GLY A 494 75.81 -28.52 -61.04
C GLY A 494 76.26 -29.59 -62.05
N SER A 495 75.36 -30.43 -62.57
CA SER A 495 75.73 -31.46 -63.57
C SER A 495 76.18 -30.83 -64.87
N GLN A 496 75.49 -29.78 -65.32
CA GLN A 496 75.87 -29.06 -66.55
C GLN A 496 77.24 -28.38 -66.42
N LEU A 497 77.49 -27.68 -65.31
CA LEU A 497 78.80 -27.04 -65.07
C LEU A 497 79.91 -28.08 -64.91
N LYS A 498 79.61 -29.25 -64.33
CA LYS A 498 80.56 -30.36 -64.21
C LYS A 498 80.95 -30.91 -65.58
N THR A 499 79.99 -31.17 -66.48
CA THR A 499 80.28 -31.58 -67.86
C THR A 499 81.19 -30.58 -68.57
N THR A 500 80.94 -29.28 -68.42
CA THR A 500 81.83 -28.24 -68.96
C THR A 500 83.23 -28.31 -68.35
N ASN A 501 83.35 -28.44 -67.03
CA ASN A 501 84.64 -28.52 -66.35
C ASN A 501 85.45 -29.78 -66.72
N ASP A 502 84.78 -30.92 -66.92
CA ASP A 502 85.44 -32.15 -67.36
C ASP A 502 85.99 -32.00 -68.80
N ASN A 503 85.25 -31.32 -69.67
CA ASN A 503 85.75 -30.95 -71.00
C ASN A 503 86.95 -29.99 -70.93
N VAL A 504 86.93 -29.01 -70.01
CA VAL A 504 88.07 -28.09 -69.80
C VAL A 504 89.30 -28.84 -69.29
N ALA A 505 89.15 -29.72 -68.28
CA ALA A 505 90.25 -30.52 -67.76
C ALA A 505 90.86 -31.43 -68.84
N THR A 506 90.02 -32.02 -69.69
CA THR A 506 90.46 -32.79 -70.87
C THR A 506 91.28 -31.92 -71.81
N ASN A 507 90.83 -30.70 -72.10
CA ASN A 507 91.60 -29.76 -72.91
C ASN A 507 92.93 -29.38 -72.27
N THR A 508 92.98 -29.16 -70.95
CA THR A 508 94.23 -28.87 -70.23
C THR A 508 95.22 -30.04 -70.34
N ALA A 509 94.77 -31.28 -70.16
CA ALA A 509 95.61 -32.46 -70.33
C ALA A 509 96.14 -32.58 -71.76
N ASN A 510 95.30 -32.32 -72.76
CA ASN A 510 95.71 -32.28 -74.17
C ASN A 510 96.77 -31.20 -74.42
N ILE A 511 96.62 -30.02 -73.83
CA ILE A 511 97.62 -28.94 -73.92
C ILE A 511 98.95 -29.37 -73.29
N THR A 512 98.95 -30.00 -72.11
CA THR A 512 100.19 -30.52 -71.49
C THR A 512 100.89 -31.54 -72.38
N THR A 513 100.13 -32.48 -72.96
CA THR A 513 100.67 -33.45 -73.91
C THR A 513 101.29 -32.77 -75.14
N ASN A 514 100.61 -31.76 -75.69
CA ASN A 514 101.14 -30.98 -76.81
C ASN A 514 102.42 -30.22 -76.42
N THR A 515 102.45 -29.59 -75.25
CA THR A 515 103.64 -28.88 -74.73
C THR A 515 104.83 -29.83 -74.56
N ASN A 516 104.61 -31.02 -73.97
CA ASN A 516 105.66 -32.03 -73.83
C ASN A 516 106.18 -32.48 -75.21
N SER A 517 105.26 -32.70 -76.16
CA SER A 517 105.62 -33.06 -77.54
C SER A 517 106.46 -31.96 -78.21
N ILE A 518 106.12 -30.68 -78.00
CA ILE A 518 106.89 -29.53 -78.49
C ILE A 518 108.27 -29.45 -77.83
N ASN A 519 108.39 -29.70 -76.54
CA ASN A 519 109.67 -29.73 -75.84
C ASN A 519 110.57 -30.84 -76.38
N THR A 520 110.05 -32.07 -76.55
CA THR A 520 110.80 -33.16 -77.20
C THR A 520 111.24 -32.81 -78.62
N LEU A 521 110.39 -32.11 -79.38
CA LEU A 521 110.76 -31.61 -80.70
C LEU A 521 111.89 -30.58 -80.63
N THR A 522 111.83 -29.69 -79.64
CA THR A 522 112.86 -28.66 -79.38
C THR A 522 114.20 -29.29 -79.02
N ASP A 523 114.19 -30.31 -78.15
CA ASP A 523 115.39 -31.09 -77.79
C ASP A 523 115.97 -31.82 -79.01
N SER A 524 115.12 -32.47 -79.82
CA SER A 524 115.55 -33.15 -81.07
C SER A 524 116.16 -32.18 -82.08
N VAL A 525 115.65 -30.95 -82.16
CA VAL A 525 116.24 -29.87 -82.99
C VAL A 525 117.55 -29.36 -82.38
N GLY A 526 117.67 -29.32 -81.06
CA GLY A 526 118.91 -29.06 -80.34
C GLY A 526 119.99 -30.08 -80.68
N ASP A 527 119.68 -31.37 -80.57
CA ASP A 527 120.56 -32.47 -80.93
C ASP A 527 120.99 -32.40 -82.41
N LEU A 528 120.07 -32.07 -83.32
CA LEU A 528 120.39 -31.85 -84.75
C LEU A 528 121.31 -30.63 -84.97
N LYS A 529 121.18 -29.58 -84.15
CA LYS A 529 122.09 -28.42 -84.19
C LYS A 529 123.48 -28.78 -83.70
N ASP A 530 123.58 -29.59 -82.65
CA ASP A 530 124.85 -30.08 -82.12
C ASP A 530 125.52 -31.04 -83.11
N ASP A 531 124.77 -31.91 -83.79
CA ASP A 531 125.26 -32.75 -84.90
C ASP A 531 125.71 -31.91 -86.11
N ALA A 532 125.02 -30.80 -86.42
CA ALA A 532 125.40 -29.89 -87.49
C ALA A 532 126.65 -29.04 -87.17
N LEU A 533 127.09 -28.98 -85.90
CA LEU A 533 128.36 -28.36 -85.47
C LEU A 533 129.53 -29.35 -85.45
N LEU A 534 129.26 -30.65 -85.65
CA LEU A 534 130.24 -31.75 -85.76
C LEU A 534 130.60 -32.12 -87.21
N TRP A 535 130.00 -31.44 -88.19
CA TRP A 535 130.34 -31.46 -89.62
C TRP A 535 130.90 -30.11 -90.06
#